data_AF-A0A1V8P396-F1
#
_entry.id   AF-A0A1V8P396-F1
#
_cell.length_a   1.000
_cell.length_b   1.000
_cell.length_c   1.000
_cell.angle_alpha   90.00
_cell.angle_beta   90.00
_cell.angle_gamma   90.00
#
_symmetry.space_group_name_H-M   'P 1'
#
loop_
_entity.id
_entity.type
_entity.pdbx_description
1 polymer ?
#
loop_
_entity_poly.entity_id
_entity_poly.type
_entity_poly.pdbx_seq_one_letter_code
_entity_poly.pdbx_strand_id
1 'polypeptide(L)'
;MPQQNYLDELTPAFTPLLAIKEASRCLLCHDAPCSHDCPAQTDPGKFIRSIYFRNFKGAAETIRENNALGAVCARVCPTEKLCQRGCTRSGIDKPIDIARLQRFITDFEQQTAMKIYQLATKTLGKVAIIGAGPAGLQASVTLSNLGYDVTIFEKQAQPGGWLRYGIPEFRLPQAVLDLEIARIVEMGVTIKCNCEVGNALSVEQLKAEYRAVLVTVGMSYGSTLPLFERANHVEIAVDFLQRARQSNGDITIAQSALIIGGGDVAMDVASTLKLLGCPSVTCVAREELADFPASDKEFSSIQALGVSIIDGFTPVAVSGNRVTFKHVRLPGELTLEAEQIILAVGQHAQLDNFAALKPQRNLIDTHNYQTADPALFAAGDIVKGDKTVVYAVKTGKEAAQAIHHYLEGACSC
;
A
#
# COMPACT_ATOMS: atom_id res chain seq x y z
N MET A 1 -13.25 -26.06 5.67
CA MET A 1 -12.14 -25.51 4.86
C MET A 1 -10.85 -25.94 5.55
N PRO A 2 -9.76 -26.33 4.85
CA PRO A 2 -8.49 -26.55 5.52
C PRO A 2 -8.14 -25.29 6.32
N GLN A 3 -7.65 -25.48 7.55
CA GLN A 3 -7.28 -24.39 8.44
C GLN A 3 -6.14 -23.60 7.77
N GLN A 4 -6.46 -22.44 7.20
CA GLN A 4 -5.46 -21.52 6.65
C GLN A 4 -4.65 -20.95 7.80
N ASN A 5 -3.33 -21.08 7.74
CA ASN A 5 -2.46 -20.46 8.75
C ASN A 5 -2.22 -18.99 8.40
N TYR A 6 -1.91 -18.19 9.41
CA TYR A 6 -1.61 -16.76 9.25
C TYR A 6 -0.46 -16.46 8.25
N LEU A 7 0.47 -17.40 8.06
CA LEU A 7 1.62 -17.25 7.17
C LEU A 7 1.34 -17.69 5.73
N ASP A 8 0.21 -18.35 5.48
CA ASP A 8 -0.13 -18.86 4.15
C ASP A 8 -0.83 -17.76 3.34
N GLU A 9 -0.38 -17.52 2.10
CA GLU A 9 -1.06 -16.57 1.22
C GLU A 9 -2.51 -17.00 0.97
N LEU A 10 -3.47 -16.10 1.19
CA LEU A 10 -4.90 -16.40 1.01
C LEU A 10 -5.27 -16.71 -0.45
N THR A 11 -4.63 -16.01 -1.39
CA THR A 11 -4.89 -16.16 -2.82
C THR A 11 -3.84 -17.10 -3.42
N PRO A 12 -4.22 -18.24 -4.03
CA PRO A 12 -3.25 -19.12 -4.67
C PRO A 12 -2.72 -18.51 -5.98
N ALA A 13 -1.42 -18.71 -6.25
CA ALA A 13 -0.82 -18.34 -7.52
C ALA A 13 -1.45 -19.11 -8.70
N PHE A 14 -1.33 -18.57 -9.92
CA PHE A 14 -1.61 -19.37 -11.10
C PHE A 14 -0.46 -20.34 -11.39
N THR A 15 -0.80 -21.58 -11.73
CA THR A 15 0.14 -22.45 -12.44
C THR A 15 0.33 -21.93 -13.86
N PRO A 16 1.41 -22.31 -14.58
CA PRO A 16 1.60 -21.92 -15.97
C PRO A 16 0.38 -22.23 -16.86
N LEU A 17 -0.26 -23.40 -16.66
CA LEU A 17 -1.47 -23.78 -17.40
C LEU A 17 -2.65 -22.83 -17.11
N LEU A 18 -2.89 -22.51 -15.84
CA LEU A 18 -3.97 -21.61 -15.45
C LEU A 18 -3.72 -20.17 -15.91
N ALA A 19 -2.47 -19.70 -15.84
CA ALA A 19 -2.08 -18.37 -16.32
C ALA A 19 -2.33 -18.25 -17.83
N ILE A 20 -1.92 -19.25 -18.62
CA ILE A 20 -2.20 -19.26 -20.07
C ILE A 20 -3.70 -19.32 -20.33
N LYS A 21 -4.45 -20.17 -19.63
CA LYS A 21 -5.92 -20.27 -19.79
C LYS A 21 -6.61 -18.93 -19.49
N GLU A 22 -6.20 -18.24 -18.44
CA GLU A 22 -6.75 -16.93 -18.07
C GLU A 22 -6.34 -15.85 -19.07
N ALA A 23 -5.07 -15.82 -19.49
CA ALA A 23 -4.62 -14.91 -20.55
C ALA A 23 -5.36 -15.15 -21.86
N SER A 24 -5.68 -16.41 -22.22
CA SER A 24 -6.47 -16.75 -23.40
C SER A 24 -7.93 -16.29 -23.34
N ARG A 25 -8.45 -15.94 -22.15
CA ARG A 25 -9.74 -15.24 -22.02
C ARG A 25 -9.63 -13.75 -22.38
N CYS A 26 -8.45 -13.15 -22.39
CA CYS A 26 -8.31 -11.73 -22.70
C CYS A 26 -8.77 -11.45 -24.15
N LEU A 27 -9.56 -10.39 -24.34
CA LEU A 27 -10.03 -9.96 -25.67
C LEU A 27 -8.95 -9.22 -26.48
N LEU A 28 -7.76 -9.02 -25.89
CA LEU A 28 -6.64 -8.29 -26.50
C LEU A 28 -7.04 -6.92 -27.07
N CYS A 29 -7.91 -6.20 -26.35
CA CYS A 29 -8.43 -4.88 -26.70
C CYS A 29 -7.32 -3.97 -27.25
N HIS A 30 -7.62 -3.24 -28.34
CA HIS A 30 -6.69 -2.28 -28.94
C HIS A 30 -6.40 -1.13 -27.96
N ASP A 31 -7.45 -0.40 -27.57
CA ASP A 31 -7.39 0.65 -26.56
C ASP A 31 -7.83 0.05 -25.23
N ALA A 32 -6.93 -0.69 -24.58
CA ALA A 32 -7.26 -1.52 -23.42
C ALA A 32 -7.71 -0.66 -22.22
N PRO A 33 -9.00 -0.68 -21.82
CA PRO A 33 -9.50 0.14 -20.72
C PRO A 33 -8.84 -0.22 -19.38
N CYS A 34 -8.44 -1.49 -19.20
CA CYS A 34 -7.67 -1.92 -18.04
C CYS A 34 -6.28 -1.26 -17.93
N SER A 35 -5.67 -0.87 -19.06
CA SER A 35 -4.42 -0.11 -19.09
C SER A 35 -4.61 1.35 -18.76
N HIS A 36 -5.71 1.97 -19.20
CA HIS A 36 -6.06 3.34 -18.82
C HIS A 36 -6.38 3.47 -17.32
N ASP A 37 -7.08 2.49 -16.76
CA ASP A 37 -7.52 2.48 -15.35
C ASP A 37 -6.43 2.03 -14.35
N CYS A 38 -5.20 1.73 -14.81
CA CYS A 38 -4.10 1.38 -13.92
C CYS A 38 -3.33 2.65 -13.48
N PRO A 39 -3.37 3.06 -12.19
CA PRO A 39 -2.73 4.30 -11.76
C PRO A 39 -1.22 4.32 -12.03
N ALA A 40 -0.54 3.18 -11.83
CA ALA A 40 0.89 3.07 -12.08
C ALA A 40 1.24 3.02 -13.59
N GLN A 41 0.26 2.85 -14.48
CA GLN A 41 0.45 2.65 -15.92
C GLN A 41 1.26 1.38 -16.23
N THR A 42 0.98 0.28 -15.53
CA THR A 42 1.65 -1.03 -15.70
C THR A 42 1.25 -1.76 -16.99
N ASP A 43 0.31 -1.21 -17.77
CA ASP A 43 -0.17 -1.74 -19.05
C ASP A 43 -0.58 -3.24 -19.06
N PRO A 44 -1.67 -3.61 -18.33
CA PRO A 44 -2.32 -4.91 -18.43
C PRO A 44 -2.58 -5.42 -19.85
N GLY A 45 -3.02 -4.56 -20.78
CA GLY A 45 -3.23 -4.93 -22.17
C GLY A 45 -1.97 -5.54 -22.81
N LYS A 46 -0.83 -4.85 -22.69
CA LYS A 46 0.46 -5.27 -23.26
C LYS A 46 1.06 -6.47 -22.55
N PHE A 47 1.08 -6.50 -21.21
CA PHE A 47 1.71 -7.65 -20.51
C PHE A 47 0.85 -8.92 -20.63
N ILE A 48 -0.49 -8.82 -20.63
CA ILE A 48 -1.36 -10.00 -20.80
C ILE A 48 -1.26 -10.54 -22.23
N ARG A 49 -1.16 -9.66 -23.24
CA ARG A 49 -0.85 -10.08 -24.63
C ARG A 49 0.48 -10.83 -24.69
N SER A 50 1.48 -10.38 -23.95
CA SER A 50 2.78 -11.07 -23.87
C SER A 50 2.64 -12.46 -23.22
N ILE A 51 1.85 -12.59 -22.14
CA ILE A 51 1.51 -13.90 -21.54
C ILE A 51 0.79 -14.80 -22.54
N TYR A 52 -0.19 -14.27 -23.28
CA TYR A 52 -0.96 -15.01 -24.30
C TYR A 52 -0.03 -15.68 -25.32
N PHE A 53 0.98 -14.95 -25.80
CA PHE A 53 1.98 -15.47 -26.74
C PHE A 53 3.20 -16.13 -26.07
N ARG A 54 3.13 -16.39 -24.76
CA ARG A 54 4.19 -17.04 -23.95
C ARG A 54 5.52 -16.27 -23.93
N ASN A 55 5.49 -14.97 -24.19
CA ASN A 55 6.62 -14.06 -24.01
C ASN A 55 6.63 -13.54 -22.56
N PHE A 56 7.03 -14.40 -21.62
CA PHE A 56 7.03 -14.05 -20.19
C PHE A 56 8.05 -12.96 -19.83
N LYS A 57 9.20 -12.94 -20.53
CA LYS A 57 10.19 -11.87 -20.35
C LYS A 57 9.63 -10.52 -20.77
N GLY A 58 9.02 -10.43 -21.95
CA GLY A 58 8.38 -9.17 -22.40
C GLY A 58 7.22 -8.73 -21.50
N ALA A 59 6.50 -9.68 -20.90
CA ALA A 59 5.49 -9.36 -19.89
C ALA A 59 6.13 -8.74 -18.63
N ALA A 60 7.24 -9.33 -18.14
CA ALA A 60 7.98 -8.80 -16.99
C ALA A 60 8.57 -7.41 -17.29
N GLU A 61 9.19 -7.23 -18.46
CA GLU A 61 9.69 -5.92 -18.93
C GLU A 61 8.58 -4.87 -18.91
N THR A 62 7.41 -5.18 -19.49
CA THR A 62 6.25 -4.28 -19.51
C THR A 62 5.79 -3.87 -18.10
N ILE A 63 5.72 -4.82 -17.17
CA ILE A 63 5.34 -4.51 -15.77
C ILE A 63 6.37 -3.57 -15.13
N ARG A 64 7.66 -3.87 -15.33
CA ARG A 64 8.79 -3.19 -14.69
C ARG A 64 9.11 -1.81 -15.30
N GLU A 65 8.66 -1.53 -16.52
CA GLU A 65 8.75 -0.20 -17.16
C GLU A 65 8.20 0.89 -16.25
N ASN A 66 7.06 0.61 -15.59
CA ASN A 66 6.30 1.61 -14.85
C ASN A 66 6.03 1.26 -13.38
N ASN A 67 6.34 0.03 -12.95
CA ASN A 67 6.05 -0.44 -11.61
C ASN A 67 7.21 -1.25 -11.03
N ALA A 68 8.03 -0.56 -10.24
CA ALA A 68 9.13 -1.14 -9.47
C ALA A 68 8.63 -2.11 -8.39
N LEU A 69 7.38 -2.02 -7.97
CA LEU A 69 6.76 -2.85 -6.93
C LEU A 69 5.72 -3.80 -7.54
N GLY A 70 6.02 -4.35 -8.72
CA GLY A 70 5.10 -5.19 -9.50
C GLY A 70 4.58 -6.40 -8.72
N ALA A 71 5.44 -7.11 -7.98
CA ALA A 71 5.06 -8.30 -7.21
C ALA A 71 4.19 -7.95 -5.99
N VAL A 72 4.43 -6.78 -5.39
CA VAL A 72 3.62 -6.23 -4.29
C VAL A 72 2.24 -5.84 -4.82
N CYS A 73 2.18 -5.02 -5.87
CA CYS A 73 0.93 -4.58 -6.48
C CYS A 73 0.07 -5.77 -6.96
N ALA A 74 0.69 -6.83 -7.46
CA ALA A 74 0.00 -8.04 -7.88
C ALA A 74 -0.76 -8.76 -6.75
N ARG A 75 -0.43 -8.47 -5.49
CA ARG A 75 -1.04 -9.09 -4.30
C ARG A 75 -2.05 -8.20 -3.61
N VAL A 76 -1.76 -6.90 -3.55
CA VAL A 76 -2.50 -5.96 -2.68
C VAL A 76 -3.35 -4.93 -3.43
N CYS A 77 -3.27 -4.85 -4.76
CA CYS A 77 -4.10 -3.92 -5.52
C CYS A 77 -5.60 -4.26 -5.40
N PRO A 78 -6.47 -3.27 -5.13
CA PRO A 78 -7.93 -3.42 -5.21
C PRO A 78 -8.37 -3.35 -6.68
N THR A 79 -8.03 -4.39 -7.45
CA THR A 79 -8.19 -4.39 -8.91
C THR A 79 -9.63 -4.17 -9.37
N GLU A 80 -10.62 -4.58 -8.59
CA GLU A 80 -12.04 -4.37 -8.80
C GLU A 80 -12.46 -2.88 -8.74
N LYS A 81 -11.68 -2.04 -8.07
CA LYS A 81 -11.82 -0.58 -8.09
C LYS A 81 -11.03 0.08 -9.23
N LEU A 82 -10.10 -0.68 -9.85
CA LEU A 82 -9.10 -0.20 -10.80
C LEU A 82 -9.17 -0.94 -12.15
N CYS A 83 -8.10 -1.64 -12.55
CA CYS A 83 -7.94 -2.22 -13.88
C CYS A 83 -8.98 -3.29 -14.24
N GLN A 84 -9.52 -4.04 -13.28
CA GLN A 84 -10.58 -5.02 -13.54
C GLN A 84 -11.95 -4.37 -13.71
N ARG A 85 -12.19 -3.22 -13.06
CA ARG A 85 -13.40 -2.42 -13.25
C ARG A 85 -13.58 -2.04 -14.72
N GLY A 86 -12.50 -1.56 -15.34
CA GLY A 86 -12.49 -1.15 -16.74
C GLY A 86 -12.50 -2.31 -17.74
N CYS A 87 -12.28 -3.56 -17.32
CA CYS A 87 -12.15 -4.69 -18.25
C CYS A 87 -13.41 -4.90 -19.10
N THR A 88 -13.30 -4.84 -20.43
CA THR A 88 -14.44 -5.05 -21.35
C THR A 88 -15.11 -6.41 -21.17
N ARG A 89 -14.38 -7.43 -20.68
CA ARG A 89 -14.91 -8.77 -20.45
C ARG A 89 -15.95 -8.83 -19.31
N SER A 90 -15.97 -7.83 -18.43
CA SER A 90 -16.99 -7.68 -17.39
C SER A 90 -18.41 -7.60 -17.95
N GLY A 91 -18.60 -7.18 -19.21
CA GLY A 91 -19.90 -7.19 -19.89
C GLY A 91 -20.27 -8.52 -20.57
N ILE A 92 -19.41 -9.54 -20.51
CA ILE A 92 -19.62 -10.85 -21.14
C ILE A 92 -19.76 -11.94 -20.08
N ASP A 93 -18.76 -12.08 -19.20
CA ASP A 93 -18.81 -13.03 -18.09
C ASP A 93 -18.25 -12.43 -16.79
N LYS A 94 -16.92 -12.42 -16.63
CA LYS A 94 -16.21 -11.83 -15.50
C LYS A 94 -14.92 -11.19 -16.01
N PRO A 95 -14.41 -10.13 -15.34
CA PRO A 95 -13.14 -9.52 -15.69
C PRO A 95 -12.00 -10.55 -15.72
N ILE A 96 -10.96 -10.22 -16.48
CA ILE A 96 -9.70 -10.96 -16.42
C ILE A 96 -9.08 -10.81 -15.03
N ASP A 97 -8.52 -11.89 -14.49
CA ASP A 97 -7.79 -11.87 -13.22
C ASP A 97 -6.39 -11.26 -13.39
N ILE A 98 -6.36 -9.94 -13.55
CA ILE A 98 -5.15 -9.16 -13.91
C ILE A 98 -4.10 -9.28 -12.81
N ALA A 99 -4.51 -9.20 -11.54
CA ALA A 99 -3.61 -9.31 -10.40
C ALA A 99 -2.88 -10.65 -10.38
N ARG A 100 -3.57 -11.78 -10.56
CA ARG A 100 -2.92 -13.11 -10.52
C ARG A 100 -2.09 -13.39 -11.77
N LEU A 101 -2.42 -12.80 -12.92
CA LEU A 101 -1.55 -12.82 -14.10
C LEU A 101 -0.26 -12.03 -13.86
N GLN A 102 -0.35 -10.84 -13.26
CA GLN A 102 0.82 -10.06 -12.87
C GLN A 102 1.66 -10.79 -11.81
N ARG A 103 1.02 -11.45 -10.85
CA ARG A 103 1.69 -12.28 -9.84
C ARG A 103 2.42 -13.44 -10.50
N PHE A 104 1.77 -14.16 -11.41
CA PHE A 104 2.42 -15.25 -12.15
C PHE A 104 3.71 -14.79 -12.84
N ILE A 105 3.68 -13.64 -13.51
CA ILE A 105 4.86 -13.11 -14.19
C ILE A 105 5.95 -12.66 -13.23
N THR A 106 5.59 -11.97 -12.14
CA THR A 106 6.58 -11.48 -11.17
C THR A 106 7.18 -12.61 -10.32
N ASP A 107 6.40 -13.65 -9.99
CA ASP A 107 6.90 -14.87 -9.36
C ASP A 107 7.81 -15.66 -10.34
N PHE A 108 7.45 -15.72 -11.63
CA PHE A 108 8.26 -16.37 -12.66
C PHE A 108 9.58 -15.63 -12.92
N GLU A 109 9.55 -14.29 -12.97
CA GLU A 109 10.73 -13.41 -13.05
C GLU A 109 11.74 -13.76 -11.95
N GLN A 110 11.26 -13.88 -10.72
CA GLN A 110 12.08 -14.24 -9.56
C GLN A 110 12.64 -15.67 -9.67
N GLN A 111 11.78 -16.66 -9.94
CA GLN A 111 12.18 -18.07 -10.01
C GLN A 111 13.24 -18.36 -11.08
N THR A 112 13.24 -17.57 -12.14
CA THR A 112 14.17 -17.69 -13.27
C THR A 112 15.35 -16.72 -13.18
N ALA A 113 15.44 -15.93 -12.11
CA ALA A 113 16.44 -14.88 -11.91
C ALA A 113 16.56 -13.93 -13.13
N MET A 114 15.42 -13.58 -13.73
CA MET A 114 15.39 -12.70 -14.90
C MET A 114 15.97 -11.33 -14.56
N LYS A 115 16.94 -10.89 -15.39
CA LYS A 115 17.48 -9.54 -15.34
C LYS A 115 16.69 -8.65 -16.30
N ILE A 116 15.83 -7.81 -15.71
CA ILE A 116 14.96 -6.86 -16.42
C ILE A 116 15.57 -5.46 -16.46
N TYR A 117 16.08 -4.99 -15.32
CA TYR A 117 16.69 -3.66 -15.23
C TYR A 117 18.14 -3.67 -15.73
N GLN A 118 18.52 -2.54 -16.32
CA GLN A 118 19.91 -2.21 -16.64
C GLN A 118 20.35 -1.04 -15.75
N LEU A 119 21.57 -1.13 -15.22
CA LEU A 119 22.15 -0.07 -14.40
C LEU A 119 22.40 1.17 -15.27
N ALA A 120 21.76 2.28 -14.91
CA ALA A 120 22.02 3.57 -15.53
C ALA A 120 23.27 4.23 -14.93
N THR A 121 23.97 5.01 -15.75
CA THR A 121 25.11 5.81 -15.30
C THR A 121 24.61 7.01 -14.50
N LYS A 122 25.18 7.22 -13.31
CA LYS A 122 24.73 8.28 -12.39
C LYS A 122 25.52 9.57 -12.59
N THR A 123 25.14 10.37 -13.59
CA THR A 123 25.86 11.60 -13.96
C THR A 123 25.13 12.90 -13.60
N LEU A 124 23.86 12.83 -13.18
CA LEU A 124 23.02 14.01 -12.97
C LEU A 124 23.06 14.57 -11.53
N GLY A 125 23.95 14.05 -10.69
CA GLY A 125 24.12 14.46 -9.29
C GLY A 125 23.20 13.70 -8.33
N LYS A 126 23.12 14.17 -7.09
CA LYS A 126 22.48 13.45 -5.97
C LYS A 126 21.06 13.93 -5.68
N VAL A 127 20.16 12.99 -5.40
CA VAL A 127 18.79 13.26 -4.90
C VAL A 127 18.53 12.46 -3.62
N ALA A 128 17.96 13.12 -2.61
CA ALA A 128 17.57 12.49 -1.35
C ALA A 128 16.06 12.16 -1.35
N ILE A 129 15.71 11.02 -0.77
CA ILE A 129 14.32 10.62 -0.53
C ILE A 129 14.16 10.32 0.97
N ILE A 130 13.11 10.84 1.60
CA ILE A 130 12.80 10.63 3.01
C ILE A 130 11.60 9.69 3.13
N GLY A 131 11.85 8.49 3.67
CA GLY A 131 10.89 7.40 3.82
C GLY A 131 11.01 6.37 2.70
N ALA A 132 11.21 5.11 3.09
CA ALA A 132 11.33 3.95 2.19
C ALA A 132 9.99 3.21 2.03
N GLY A 133 8.88 3.95 1.98
CA GLY A 133 7.56 3.42 1.61
C GLY A 133 7.40 3.27 0.08
N PRO A 134 6.22 2.84 -0.41
CA PRO A 134 6.01 2.56 -1.83
C PRO A 134 6.36 3.71 -2.76
N ALA A 135 5.98 4.94 -2.40
CA ALA A 135 6.26 6.13 -3.20
C ALA A 135 7.77 6.41 -3.29
N GLY A 136 8.49 6.34 -2.17
CA GLY A 136 9.94 6.56 -2.13
C GLY A 136 10.71 5.47 -2.89
N LEU A 137 10.32 4.20 -2.72
CA LEU A 137 10.90 3.06 -3.44
C LEU A 137 10.70 3.22 -4.95
N GLN A 138 9.49 3.51 -5.42
CA GLN A 138 9.25 3.75 -6.85
C GLN A 138 10.02 4.96 -7.38
N ALA A 139 9.97 6.10 -6.66
CA ALA A 139 10.67 7.31 -7.06
C ALA A 139 12.18 7.07 -7.20
N SER A 140 12.77 6.26 -6.31
CA SER A 140 14.19 5.93 -6.35
C SER A 140 14.60 5.21 -7.63
N VAL A 141 13.78 4.27 -8.10
CA VAL A 141 14.00 3.55 -9.35
C VAL A 141 13.88 4.49 -10.54
N THR A 142 12.82 5.31 -10.57
CA THR A 142 12.61 6.28 -11.66
C THR A 142 13.76 7.28 -11.75
N LEU A 143 14.19 7.87 -10.64
CA LEU A 143 15.33 8.80 -10.60
C LEU A 143 16.66 8.12 -10.94
N SER A 144 16.88 6.89 -10.48
CA SER A 144 18.10 6.14 -10.83
C SER A 144 18.17 5.86 -12.32
N ASN A 145 17.06 5.46 -12.95
CA ASN A 145 16.99 5.25 -14.39
C ASN A 145 17.22 6.54 -15.20
N LEU A 146 16.85 7.70 -14.65
CA LEU A 146 17.14 9.01 -15.25
C LEU A 146 18.60 9.44 -15.09
N GLY A 147 19.39 8.74 -14.26
CA GLY A 147 20.82 9.00 -14.09
C GLY A 147 21.19 9.79 -12.82
N TYR A 148 20.32 9.82 -11.80
CA TYR A 148 20.63 10.41 -10.50
C TYR A 148 21.22 9.39 -9.53
N ASP A 149 22.10 9.86 -8.63
CA ASP A 149 22.53 9.10 -7.47
C ASP A 149 21.54 9.28 -6.32
N VAL A 150 20.76 8.23 -6.02
CA VAL A 150 19.64 8.31 -5.08
C VAL A 150 20.00 7.68 -3.73
N THR A 151 19.76 8.43 -2.66
CA THR A 151 19.79 7.91 -1.28
C THR A 151 18.43 8.05 -0.62
N ILE A 152 17.90 6.95 -0.10
CA ILE A 152 16.69 6.91 0.74
C ILE A 152 17.10 6.90 2.21
N PHE A 153 16.48 7.76 3.02
CA PHE A 153 16.63 7.81 4.47
C PHE A 153 15.35 7.25 5.12
N GLU A 154 15.49 6.16 5.87
CA GLU A 154 14.38 5.43 6.48
C GLU A 154 14.50 5.46 8.01
N LYS A 155 13.43 5.88 8.69
CA LYS A 155 13.35 5.95 10.14
C LYS A 155 13.49 4.57 10.80
N GLN A 156 12.83 3.58 10.22
CA GLN A 156 12.76 2.23 10.76
C GLN A 156 14.02 1.41 10.47
N ALA A 157 14.13 0.27 11.15
CA ALA A 157 15.24 -0.67 10.97
C ALA A 157 15.24 -1.35 9.59
N GLN A 158 14.08 -1.45 8.93
CA GLN A 158 13.94 -2.07 7.62
C GLN A 158 13.04 -1.23 6.69
N PRO A 159 13.34 -1.17 5.39
CA PRO A 159 12.54 -0.44 4.41
C PRO A 159 11.21 -1.15 4.09
N GLY A 160 10.28 -0.41 3.50
CA GLY A 160 8.99 -0.92 3.02
C GLY A 160 7.77 -0.17 3.58
N GLY A 161 7.93 0.59 4.67
CA GLY A 161 6.81 1.29 5.32
C GLY A 161 5.66 0.33 5.65
N TRP A 162 4.42 0.73 5.36
CA TRP A 162 3.25 -0.13 5.62
C TRP A 162 3.24 -1.45 4.83
N LEU A 163 4.00 -1.57 3.74
CA LEU A 163 4.18 -2.85 3.06
C LEU A 163 4.85 -3.90 3.95
N ARG A 164 5.71 -3.46 4.87
CA ARG A 164 6.46 -4.31 5.81
C ARG A 164 5.77 -4.42 7.16
N TYR A 165 5.18 -3.33 7.62
CA TYR A 165 4.71 -3.21 9.01
C TYR A 165 3.20 -3.24 9.17
N GLY A 166 2.40 -3.05 8.10
CA GLY A 166 0.95 -2.89 8.21
C GLY A 166 0.15 -3.97 7.49
N ILE A 167 0.52 -4.31 6.27
CA ILE A 167 -0.20 -5.32 5.48
C ILE A 167 0.03 -6.70 6.13
N PRO A 168 -0.97 -7.56 6.33
CA PRO A 168 -0.75 -8.89 6.90
C PRO A 168 0.08 -9.83 6.01
N GLU A 169 0.76 -10.80 6.64
CA GLU A 169 1.64 -11.76 5.93
C GLU A 169 0.90 -12.59 4.88
N PHE A 170 -0.31 -13.08 5.20
CA PHE A 170 -1.17 -13.82 4.28
C PHE A 170 -1.66 -13.00 3.06
N ARG A 171 -1.51 -11.67 3.07
CA ARG A 171 -1.79 -10.80 1.92
C ARG A 171 -0.52 -10.46 1.15
N LEU A 172 0.55 -10.11 1.86
CA LEU A 172 1.83 -9.71 1.28
C LEU A 172 2.98 -10.33 2.07
N PRO A 173 3.55 -11.45 1.59
CA PRO A 173 4.67 -12.09 2.28
C PRO A 173 5.90 -11.18 2.37
N GLN A 174 6.62 -11.19 3.50
CA GLN A 174 7.86 -10.42 3.70
C GLN A 174 8.88 -10.74 2.60
N ALA A 175 9.02 -12.03 2.25
CA ALA A 175 9.97 -12.48 1.24
C ALA A 175 9.74 -11.83 -0.14
N VAL A 176 8.48 -11.56 -0.50
CA VAL A 176 8.16 -10.88 -1.77
C VAL A 176 8.64 -9.43 -1.73
N LEU A 177 8.43 -8.75 -0.60
CA LEU A 177 8.89 -7.37 -0.41
C LEU A 177 10.42 -7.28 -0.35
N ASP A 178 11.07 -8.19 0.38
CA ASP A 178 12.54 -8.23 0.50
C ASP A 178 13.21 -8.33 -0.88
N LEU A 179 12.63 -9.12 -1.78
CA LEU A 179 13.16 -9.28 -3.14
C LEU A 179 12.93 -8.07 -4.03
N GLU A 180 11.80 -7.38 -3.89
CA GLU A 180 11.59 -6.09 -4.58
C GLU A 180 12.60 -5.05 -4.12
N ILE A 181 12.84 -4.95 -2.81
CA ILE A 181 13.80 -4.01 -2.24
C ILE A 181 15.23 -4.39 -2.63
N ALA A 182 15.58 -5.68 -2.59
CA ALA A 182 16.88 -6.16 -3.04
C ALA A 182 17.14 -5.78 -4.52
N ARG A 183 16.13 -5.94 -5.39
CA ARG A 183 16.21 -5.50 -6.79
C ARG A 183 16.46 -3.99 -6.90
N ILE A 184 15.80 -3.17 -6.08
CA ILE A 184 16.01 -1.72 -6.05
C ILE A 184 17.45 -1.37 -5.62
N VAL A 185 17.99 -2.06 -4.63
CA VAL A 185 19.40 -1.90 -4.20
C VAL A 185 20.37 -2.36 -5.29
N GLU A 186 20.07 -3.46 -6.00
CA GLU A 186 20.84 -3.92 -7.17
C GLU A 186 20.87 -2.87 -8.30
N MET A 187 19.89 -1.98 -8.38
CA MET A 187 19.89 -0.82 -9.31
C MET A 187 20.79 0.33 -8.84
N GLY A 188 21.49 0.16 -7.72
CA GLY A 188 22.43 1.13 -7.15
C GLY A 188 21.78 2.13 -6.20
N VAL A 189 20.51 1.97 -5.83
CA VAL A 189 19.88 2.85 -4.83
C VAL A 189 20.49 2.58 -3.45
N THR A 190 20.89 3.63 -2.74
CA THR A 190 21.36 3.52 -1.35
C THR A 190 20.19 3.70 -0.39
N ILE A 191 20.01 2.79 0.58
CA ILE A 191 19.00 2.91 1.62
C ILE A 191 19.69 2.96 2.99
N LYS A 192 19.47 4.06 3.74
CA LYS A 192 19.98 4.27 5.10
C LYS A 192 18.85 4.13 6.11
N CYS A 193 18.76 2.95 6.72
CA CYS A 193 17.81 2.66 7.80
C CYS A 193 18.26 3.25 9.14
N ASN A 194 17.34 3.26 10.11
CA ASN A 194 17.53 3.88 11.44
C ASN A 194 17.93 5.37 11.36
N CYS A 195 17.45 6.07 10.34
CA CYS A 195 17.76 7.47 10.08
C CYS A 195 16.46 8.28 10.01
N GLU A 196 16.07 8.84 11.16
CA GLU A 196 14.91 9.72 11.24
C GLU A 196 15.29 11.17 10.90
N VAL A 197 14.79 11.67 9.78
CA VAL A 197 14.95 13.07 9.39
C VAL A 197 14.07 13.96 10.28
N GLY A 198 14.68 15.00 10.83
CA GLY A 198 14.17 15.87 11.89
C GLY A 198 14.76 15.60 13.27
N ASN A 199 15.39 14.43 13.47
CA ASN A 199 16.05 14.07 14.72
C ASN A 199 17.55 13.79 14.48
N ALA A 200 17.86 12.76 13.69
CA ALA A 200 19.24 12.38 13.39
C ALA A 200 19.90 13.24 12.29
N LEU A 201 19.08 13.81 11.40
CA LEU A 201 19.51 14.62 10.26
C LEU A 201 18.45 15.68 9.98
N SER A 202 18.81 16.92 9.65
CA SER A 202 17.83 17.97 9.32
C SER A 202 17.54 18.04 7.82
N VAL A 203 16.38 18.61 7.47
CA VAL A 203 15.99 18.83 6.06
C VAL A 203 16.96 19.82 5.38
N GLU A 204 17.45 20.81 6.12
CA GLU A 204 18.41 21.81 5.64
C GLU A 204 19.76 21.17 5.30
N GLN A 205 20.22 20.21 6.10
CA GLN A 205 21.43 19.45 5.80
C GLN A 205 21.28 18.65 4.49
N LEU A 206 20.12 18.02 4.28
CA LEU A 206 19.82 17.33 3.03
C LEU A 206 19.80 18.30 1.85
N LYS A 207 19.18 19.46 1.98
CA LYS A 207 19.17 20.48 0.91
C LYS A 207 20.56 21.02 0.57
N ALA A 208 21.49 21.01 1.52
CA ALA A 208 22.86 21.45 1.29
C ALA A 208 23.70 20.42 0.51
N GLU A 209 23.42 19.12 0.66
CA GLU A 209 24.18 18.05 0.00
C GLU A 209 23.53 17.53 -1.30
N TYR A 210 22.19 17.59 -1.39
CA TYR A 210 21.41 17.01 -2.48
C TYR A 210 20.75 18.09 -3.32
N ARG A 211 20.66 17.87 -4.64
CA ARG A 211 20.07 18.83 -5.59
C ARG A 211 18.56 19.01 -5.38
N ALA A 212 17.89 17.96 -4.88
CA ALA A 212 16.48 17.95 -4.53
C ALA A 212 16.24 16.93 -3.42
N VAL A 213 15.17 17.15 -2.65
CA VAL A 213 14.73 16.24 -1.58
C VAL A 213 13.25 15.90 -1.79
N LEU A 214 12.93 14.62 -1.81
CA LEU A 214 11.57 14.11 -1.90
C LEU A 214 11.10 13.57 -0.55
N VAL A 215 9.97 14.03 -0.05
CA VAL A 215 9.36 13.58 1.21
C VAL A 215 8.25 12.57 0.92
N THR A 216 8.39 11.36 1.43
CA THR A 216 7.46 10.22 1.24
C THR A 216 7.22 9.46 2.55
N VAL A 217 7.17 10.17 3.68
CA VAL A 217 7.08 9.60 5.04
C VAL A 217 5.75 8.91 5.38
N GLY A 218 4.74 9.08 4.52
CA GLY A 218 3.43 8.44 4.67
C GLY A 218 2.65 8.87 5.91
N MET A 219 1.48 8.26 6.11
CA MET A 219 0.68 8.39 7.33
C MET A 219 1.02 7.25 8.28
N SER A 220 2.09 7.42 9.06
CA SER A 220 2.70 6.32 9.84
C SER A 220 2.05 6.06 11.21
N TYR A 221 1.01 6.79 11.59
CA TYR A 221 0.39 6.66 12.92
C TYR A 221 -1.11 6.45 12.80
N GLY A 222 -1.68 5.57 13.63
CA GLY A 222 -3.12 5.37 13.69
C GLY A 222 -3.81 6.50 14.45
N SER A 223 -5.03 6.82 14.05
CA SER A 223 -5.88 7.81 14.71
C SER A 223 -6.68 7.18 15.85
N THR A 224 -6.99 7.97 16.86
CA THR A 224 -7.92 7.62 17.95
C THR A 224 -9.12 8.54 17.94
N LEU A 225 -10.14 8.22 18.74
CA LEU A 225 -11.25 9.14 19.03
C LEU A 225 -11.14 9.59 20.49
N PRO A 226 -11.46 10.87 20.81
CA PRO A 226 -11.38 11.38 22.18
C PRO A 226 -12.11 10.53 23.22
N LEU A 227 -13.19 9.88 22.81
CA LEU A 227 -13.96 8.95 23.64
C LEU A 227 -13.12 7.80 24.21
N PHE A 228 -12.11 7.32 23.49
CA PHE A 228 -11.33 6.13 23.85
C PHE A 228 -9.97 6.45 24.50
N GLU A 229 -9.58 7.72 24.66
CA GLU A 229 -8.24 8.09 25.17
C GLU A 229 -7.93 7.55 26.58
N ARG A 230 -8.97 7.30 27.39
CA ARG A 230 -8.85 6.76 28.76
C ARG A 230 -9.46 5.37 28.91
N ALA A 231 -9.86 4.75 27.80
CA ALA A 231 -10.46 3.43 27.84
C ALA A 231 -9.36 2.36 27.95
N ASN A 232 -9.58 1.41 28.85
CA ASN A 232 -8.74 0.22 28.95
C ASN A 232 -9.12 -0.77 27.85
N HIS A 233 -8.22 -1.70 27.49
CA HIS A 233 -8.46 -2.73 26.48
C HIS A 233 -8.68 -2.22 25.04
N VAL A 234 -8.25 -0.99 24.77
CA VAL A 234 -8.28 -0.40 23.44
C VAL A 234 -6.89 -0.46 22.82
N GLU A 235 -6.81 -0.96 21.59
CA GLU A 235 -5.60 -0.96 20.77
C GLU A 235 -5.87 -0.26 19.45
N ILE A 236 -4.86 0.41 18.90
CA ILE A 236 -4.95 1.02 17.57
C ILE A 236 -4.68 -0.05 16.51
N ALA A 237 -5.48 -0.07 15.45
CA ALA A 237 -5.45 -1.13 14.45
C ALA A 237 -4.06 -1.35 13.82
N VAL A 238 -3.37 -0.26 13.47
CA VAL A 238 -2.05 -0.37 12.84
C VAL A 238 -0.99 -0.90 13.81
N ASP A 239 -1.11 -0.61 15.12
CA ASP A 239 -0.20 -1.11 16.14
C ASP A 239 -0.42 -2.61 16.36
N PHE A 240 -1.69 -3.06 16.39
CA PHE A 240 -2.06 -4.47 16.43
C PHE A 240 -1.47 -5.23 15.24
N LEU A 241 -1.68 -4.72 14.02
CA LEU A 241 -1.19 -5.34 12.79
C LEU A 241 0.34 -5.41 12.76
N GLN A 242 1.01 -4.34 13.18
CA GLN A 242 2.47 -4.30 13.27
C GLN A 242 3.00 -5.33 14.26
N ARG A 243 2.37 -5.43 15.44
CA ARG A 243 2.75 -6.40 16.48
C ARG A 243 2.54 -7.85 16.03
N ALA A 244 1.39 -8.14 15.42
CA ALA A 244 1.11 -9.45 14.85
C ALA A 244 2.14 -9.81 13.77
N ARG A 245 2.46 -8.84 12.90
CA ARG A 245 3.40 -9.03 11.80
C ARG A 245 4.82 -9.28 12.27
N GLN A 246 5.33 -8.48 13.19
CA GLN A 246 6.69 -8.62 13.73
C GLN A 246 6.89 -9.93 14.49
N SER A 247 5.81 -10.49 15.04
CA SER A 247 5.83 -11.76 15.79
C SER A 247 5.47 -12.96 14.91
N ASN A 248 5.32 -12.81 13.59
CA ASN A 248 4.84 -13.87 12.68
C ASN A 248 3.52 -14.52 13.13
N GLY A 249 2.64 -13.73 13.74
CA GLY A 249 1.37 -14.18 14.29
C GLY A 249 1.46 -14.79 15.70
N ASP A 250 2.67 -14.93 16.28
CA ASP A 250 2.88 -15.44 17.64
C ASP A 250 2.55 -14.35 18.68
N ILE A 251 1.26 -14.07 18.82
CA ILE A 251 0.71 -13.10 19.77
C ILE A 251 -0.47 -13.71 20.52
N THR A 252 -0.68 -13.28 21.76
CA THR A 252 -1.90 -13.61 22.51
C THR A 252 -3.11 -12.93 21.87
N ILE A 253 -4.18 -13.70 21.68
CA ILE A 253 -5.44 -13.25 21.08
C ILE A 253 -6.58 -13.38 22.09
N ALA A 254 -7.43 -12.35 22.14
CA ALA A 254 -8.62 -12.31 22.97
C ALA A 254 -9.70 -13.29 22.50
N GLN A 255 -10.64 -13.66 23.38
CA GLN A 255 -11.78 -14.52 23.03
C GLN A 255 -12.84 -13.77 22.21
N SER A 256 -12.90 -12.45 22.35
CA SER A 256 -13.77 -11.59 21.56
C SER A 256 -13.12 -10.24 21.25
N ALA A 257 -13.29 -9.79 20.01
CA ALA A 257 -12.76 -8.51 19.54
C ALA A 257 -13.84 -7.68 18.85
N LEU A 258 -13.90 -6.39 19.21
CA LEU A 258 -14.75 -5.38 18.61
C LEU A 258 -13.90 -4.38 17.83
N ILE A 259 -14.04 -4.39 16.51
CA ILE A 259 -13.32 -3.49 15.60
C ILE A 259 -14.22 -2.31 15.27
N ILE A 260 -13.71 -1.09 15.38
CA ILE A 260 -14.43 0.15 15.02
C ILE A 260 -13.79 0.72 13.76
N GLY A 261 -14.50 0.61 12.64
CA GLY A 261 -14.06 1.05 11.30
C GLY A 261 -14.53 0.09 10.19
N GLY A 262 -14.66 0.59 8.96
CA GLY A 262 -15.12 -0.20 7.80
C GLY A 262 -14.15 -0.25 6.61
N GLY A 263 -12.94 0.30 6.76
CA GLY A 263 -11.93 0.33 5.69
C GLY A 263 -11.08 -0.94 5.60
N ASP A 264 -10.16 -0.98 4.63
CA ASP A 264 -9.25 -2.11 4.39
C ASP A 264 -8.45 -2.49 5.64
N VAL A 265 -8.00 -1.50 6.43
CA VAL A 265 -7.30 -1.74 7.71
C VAL A 265 -8.19 -2.51 8.71
N ALA A 266 -9.49 -2.23 8.77
CA ALA A 266 -10.41 -2.97 9.63
C ALA A 266 -10.56 -4.42 9.16
N MET A 267 -10.60 -4.65 7.84
CA MET A 267 -10.69 -5.99 7.27
C MET A 267 -9.42 -6.82 7.51
N ASP A 268 -8.25 -6.17 7.44
CA ASP A 268 -6.96 -6.78 7.77
C ASP A 268 -6.88 -7.20 9.23
N VAL A 269 -7.33 -6.33 10.15
CA VAL A 269 -7.44 -6.67 11.58
C VAL A 269 -8.37 -7.86 11.77
N ALA A 270 -9.56 -7.82 11.16
CA ALA A 270 -10.56 -8.87 11.32
C ALA A 270 -10.07 -10.22 10.79
N SER A 271 -9.46 -10.23 9.60
CA SER A 271 -8.86 -11.44 9.00
C SER A 271 -7.73 -11.98 9.87
N THR A 272 -6.85 -11.10 10.34
CA THR A 272 -5.72 -11.47 11.23
C THR A 272 -6.23 -12.11 12.51
N LEU A 273 -7.20 -11.49 13.19
CA LEU A 273 -7.79 -12.06 14.41
C LEU A 273 -8.38 -13.46 14.18
N LYS A 274 -9.16 -13.65 13.10
CA LYS A 274 -9.77 -14.96 12.79
C LYS A 274 -8.73 -16.03 12.45
N LEU A 275 -7.71 -15.68 11.66
CA LEU A 275 -6.63 -16.60 11.30
C LEU A 275 -5.75 -16.97 12.50
N LEU A 276 -5.62 -16.07 13.48
CA LEU A 276 -4.93 -16.32 14.75
C LEU A 276 -5.84 -16.97 15.81
N GLY A 277 -7.07 -17.34 15.45
CA GLY A 277 -7.94 -18.17 16.28
C GLY A 277 -8.91 -17.41 17.20
N CYS A 278 -9.11 -16.10 17.01
CA CYS A 278 -10.14 -15.35 17.74
C CYS A 278 -11.54 -15.92 17.43
N PRO A 279 -12.28 -16.44 18.43
CA PRO A 279 -13.58 -17.04 18.19
C PRO A 279 -14.61 -16.03 17.67
N SER A 280 -14.72 -14.87 18.33
CA SER A 280 -15.74 -13.87 18.06
C SER A 280 -15.12 -12.55 17.61
N VAL A 281 -15.34 -12.18 16.35
CA VAL A 281 -14.89 -10.88 15.81
C VAL A 281 -16.08 -10.15 15.23
N THR A 282 -16.31 -8.93 15.71
CA THR A 282 -17.38 -8.04 15.25
C THR A 282 -16.77 -6.73 14.76
N CYS A 283 -17.14 -6.32 13.55
CA CYS A 283 -16.75 -5.07 12.94
C CYS A 283 -17.95 -4.12 12.96
N VAL A 284 -17.78 -2.92 13.52
CA VAL A 284 -18.79 -1.86 13.49
C VAL A 284 -18.30 -0.72 12.62
N ALA A 285 -18.98 -0.50 11.51
CA ALA A 285 -18.68 0.55 10.55
C ALA A 285 -19.69 1.71 10.67
N ARG A 286 -19.19 2.92 10.45
CA ARG A 286 -20.02 4.13 10.39
C ARG A 286 -20.79 4.20 9.08
N GLU A 287 -20.14 3.78 8.01
CA GLU A 287 -20.70 3.65 6.67
C GLU A 287 -21.68 2.47 6.62
N GLU A 288 -22.61 2.54 5.67
CA GLU A 288 -23.54 1.44 5.40
C GLU A 288 -22.95 0.47 4.39
N LEU A 289 -23.44 -0.78 4.37
CA LEU A 289 -22.95 -1.83 3.48
C LEU A 289 -23.01 -1.43 1.98
N ALA A 290 -23.96 -0.59 1.60
CA ALA A 290 -24.08 -0.10 0.21
C ALA A 290 -22.88 0.78 -0.21
N ASP A 291 -22.25 1.47 0.75
CA ASP A 291 -21.13 2.39 0.54
C ASP A 291 -19.90 1.94 1.35
N PHE A 292 -19.74 0.62 1.54
CA PHE A 292 -18.72 0.08 2.42
C PHE A 292 -17.30 0.43 1.92
N PRO A 293 -16.42 1.02 2.75
CA PRO A 293 -15.15 1.56 2.25
C PRO A 293 -14.15 0.50 1.77
N ALA A 294 -14.15 -0.68 2.39
CA ALA A 294 -13.20 -1.75 2.07
C ALA A 294 -13.35 -2.29 0.64
N SER A 295 -12.34 -2.98 0.12
CA SER A 295 -12.46 -3.71 -1.14
C SER A 295 -13.44 -4.88 -1.05
N ASP A 296 -14.16 -5.16 -2.14
CA ASP A 296 -15.08 -6.30 -2.21
C ASP A 296 -14.37 -7.63 -1.91
N LYS A 297 -13.10 -7.72 -2.32
CA LYS A 297 -12.24 -8.88 -2.07
C LYS A 297 -11.98 -9.07 -0.57
N GLU A 298 -11.62 -8.01 0.15
CA GLU A 298 -11.36 -8.07 1.59
C GLU A 298 -12.64 -8.30 2.37
N PHE A 299 -13.73 -7.62 1.99
CA PHE A 299 -15.05 -7.82 2.56
C PHE A 299 -15.52 -9.28 2.41
N SER A 300 -15.43 -9.85 1.21
CA SER A 300 -15.79 -11.25 0.96
C SER A 300 -14.92 -12.23 1.77
N SER A 301 -13.65 -11.88 1.98
CA SER A 301 -12.72 -12.70 2.76
C SER A 301 -13.11 -12.76 4.24
N ILE A 302 -13.45 -11.62 4.86
CA ILE A 302 -13.86 -11.61 6.27
C ILE A 302 -15.23 -12.27 6.47
N GLN A 303 -16.15 -12.17 5.50
CA GLN A 303 -17.41 -12.90 5.53
C GLN A 303 -17.19 -14.42 5.49
N ALA A 304 -16.29 -14.90 4.62
CA ALA A 304 -15.94 -16.31 4.55
C ALA A 304 -15.27 -16.82 5.85
N LEU A 305 -14.57 -15.94 6.57
CA LEU A 305 -14.00 -16.23 7.88
C LEU A 305 -15.03 -16.16 9.03
N GLY A 306 -16.26 -15.71 8.78
CA GLY A 306 -17.32 -15.63 9.79
C GLY A 306 -17.20 -14.43 10.73
N VAL A 307 -16.70 -13.30 10.22
CA VAL A 307 -16.71 -12.01 10.93
C VAL A 307 -18.11 -11.41 10.88
N SER A 308 -18.63 -10.94 12.01
CA SER A 308 -19.90 -10.21 12.05
C SER A 308 -19.68 -8.74 11.69
N ILE A 309 -20.57 -8.17 10.88
CA ILE A 309 -20.48 -6.77 10.45
C ILE A 309 -21.78 -6.07 10.84
N ILE A 310 -21.64 -4.90 11.47
CA ILE A 310 -22.72 -4.00 11.83
C ILE A 310 -22.39 -2.64 11.21
N ASP A 311 -23.26 -2.14 10.35
CA ASP A 311 -23.03 -0.97 9.52
C ASP A 311 -23.95 0.21 9.92
N GLY A 312 -23.58 1.43 9.56
CA GLY A 312 -24.39 2.61 9.88
C GLY A 312 -24.35 3.06 11.35
N PHE A 313 -23.38 2.61 12.14
CA PHE A 313 -23.29 2.93 13.58
C PHE A 313 -21.99 3.68 13.94
N THR A 314 -22.10 4.68 14.81
CA THR A 314 -20.95 5.43 15.34
C THR A 314 -20.88 5.29 16.86
N PRO A 315 -19.69 5.11 17.46
CA PRO A 315 -19.55 5.02 18.90
C PRO A 315 -19.89 6.37 19.56
N VAL A 316 -20.59 6.33 20.69
CA VAL A 316 -21.00 7.52 21.45
C VAL A 316 -20.62 7.46 22.93
N ALA A 317 -20.42 6.27 23.49
CA ALA A 317 -19.95 6.08 24.85
C ALA A 317 -19.08 4.82 24.96
N VAL A 318 -18.12 4.84 25.88
CA VAL A 318 -17.31 3.67 26.28
C VAL A 318 -17.27 3.59 27.79
N SER A 319 -17.46 2.38 28.33
CA SER A 319 -17.36 2.09 29.76
C SER A 319 -16.71 0.73 29.95
N GLY A 320 -15.47 0.72 30.41
CA GLY A 320 -14.66 -0.49 30.44
C GLY A 320 -14.50 -1.09 29.04
N ASN A 321 -14.95 -2.33 28.88
CA ASN A 321 -14.91 -3.12 27.65
C ASN A 321 -16.24 -3.06 26.84
N ARG A 322 -17.15 -2.14 27.21
CA ARG A 322 -18.45 -1.94 26.55
C ARG A 322 -18.46 -0.65 25.75
N VAL A 323 -18.95 -0.72 24.52
CA VAL A 323 -19.11 0.44 23.64
C VAL A 323 -20.56 0.58 23.25
N THR A 324 -21.13 1.76 23.48
CA THR A 324 -22.47 2.14 23.03
C THR A 324 -22.36 2.90 21.71
N PHE A 325 -23.18 2.51 20.74
CA PHE A 325 -23.25 3.08 19.42
C PHE A 325 -24.64 3.62 19.13
N LYS A 326 -24.71 4.66 18.31
CA LYS A 326 -25.96 5.17 17.74
C LYS A 326 -25.93 5.04 16.22
N HIS A 327 -27.08 4.71 15.65
CA HIS A 327 -27.22 4.69 14.21
C HIS A 327 -27.10 6.12 13.68
N VAL A 328 -26.35 6.29 12.59
CA VAL A 328 -26.04 7.60 12.00
C VAL A 328 -27.25 8.34 11.41
N ARG A 329 -28.38 7.65 11.19
CA ARG A 329 -29.60 8.21 10.57
C ARG A 329 -30.89 7.84 11.28
N LEU A 330 -30.96 6.64 11.85
CA LEU A 330 -32.17 6.11 12.49
C LEU A 330 -32.09 6.25 14.02
N PRO A 331 -33.24 6.23 14.74
CA PRO A 331 -33.26 6.20 16.21
C PRO A 331 -32.93 4.80 16.74
N GLY A 332 -31.77 4.27 16.35
CA GLY A 332 -31.24 2.98 16.79
C GLY A 332 -30.05 3.16 17.74
N GLU A 333 -30.03 2.40 18.82
CA GLU A 333 -28.93 2.33 19.77
C GLU A 333 -28.58 0.87 20.02
N LEU A 334 -27.28 0.57 20.09
CA LEU A 334 -26.80 -0.76 20.45
C LEU A 334 -25.59 -0.62 21.37
N THR A 335 -25.42 -1.58 22.27
CA THR A 335 -24.23 -1.67 23.12
C THR A 335 -23.61 -3.04 22.94
N LEU A 336 -22.32 -3.06 22.62
CA LEU A 336 -21.55 -4.28 22.43
C LEU A 336 -20.45 -4.36 23.48
N GLU A 337 -20.13 -5.58 23.87
CA GLU A 337 -19.07 -5.90 24.81
C GLU A 337 -18.09 -6.86 24.12
N ALA A 338 -16.79 -6.59 24.24
CA ALA A 338 -15.73 -7.46 23.75
C ALA A 338 -14.51 -7.36 24.66
N GLU A 339 -13.74 -8.44 24.78
CA GLU A 339 -12.52 -8.46 25.59
C GLU A 339 -11.46 -7.47 25.07
N GLN A 340 -11.40 -7.30 23.75
CA GLN A 340 -10.51 -6.35 23.08
C GLN A 340 -11.31 -5.41 22.17
N ILE A 341 -10.99 -4.11 22.22
CA ILE A 341 -11.52 -3.10 21.30
C ILE A 341 -10.36 -2.64 20.40
N ILE A 342 -10.57 -2.62 19.09
CA ILE A 342 -9.55 -2.19 18.12
C ILE A 342 -10.08 -1.03 17.28
N LEU A 343 -9.35 0.10 17.28
CA LEU A 343 -9.73 1.30 16.54
C LEU A 343 -9.07 1.34 15.16
N ALA A 344 -9.88 1.25 14.11
CA ALA A 344 -9.49 1.37 12.71
C ALA A 344 -10.11 2.63 12.08
N VAL A 345 -9.92 3.78 12.74
CA VAL A 345 -10.60 5.06 12.44
C VAL A 345 -9.75 6.04 11.61
N GLY A 346 -8.77 5.52 10.87
CA GLY A 346 -7.88 6.29 10.01
C GLY A 346 -6.47 6.40 10.56
N GLN A 347 -5.64 7.13 9.81
CA GLN A 347 -4.22 7.32 10.07
C GLN A 347 -3.84 8.78 9.85
N HIS A 348 -2.71 9.19 10.40
CA HIS A 348 -2.14 10.52 10.24
C HIS A 348 -0.62 10.45 10.10
N ALA A 349 -0.04 11.50 9.52
CA ALA A 349 1.39 11.67 9.42
C ALA A 349 1.91 12.51 10.59
N GLN A 350 3.12 12.23 11.05
CA GLN A 350 3.83 13.13 11.97
C GLN A 350 4.74 14.04 11.15
N LEU A 351 4.30 15.29 10.98
CA LEU A 351 4.96 16.25 10.09
C LEU A 351 5.64 17.40 10.85
N ASP A 352 5.80 17.29 12.17
CA ASP A 352 6.41 18.33 13.03
C ASP A 352 7.82 18.69 12.56
N ASN A 353 8.58 17.67 12.19
CA ASN A 353 9.94 17.77 11.65
C ASN A 353 10.00 18.41 10.25
N PHE A 354 8.85 18.62 9.63
CA PHE A 354 8.68 19.19 8.30
C PHE A 354 7.84 20.46 8.34
N ALA A 355 7.86 21.22 9.45
CA ALA A 355 7.06 22.43 9.62
C ALA A 355 7.25 23.45 8.48
N ALA A 356 8.43 23.49 7.85
CA ALA A 356 8.70 24.31 6.65
C ALA A 356 7.75 24.00 5.46
N LEU A 357 7.21 22.79 5.40
CA LEU A 357 6.25 22.35 4.39
C LEU A 357 4.81 22.79 4.67
N LYS A 358 4.56 23.49 5.79
CA LYS A 358 3.26 24.04 6.19
C LYS A 358 2.11 23.02 6.05
N PRO A 359 2.19 21.87 6.73
CA PRO A 359 1.17 20.84 6.60
C PRO A 359 -0.21 21.36 7.00
N GLN A 360 -1.23 21.05 6.18
CA GLN A 360 -2.62 21.36 6.45
C GLN A 360 -3.41 20.07 6.59
N ARG A 361 -4.04 19.85 7.75
CA ARG A 361 -4.93 18.69 7.99
C ARG A 361 -4.28 17.35 7.61
N ASN A 362 -3.03 17.12 8.04
CA ASN A 362 -2.22 15.92 7.78
C ASN A 362 -1.74 15.74 6.32
N LEU A 363 -1.87 16.76 5.47
CA LEU A 363 -1.38 16.75 4.10
C LEU A 363 -0.38 17.89 3.87
N ILE A 364 0.49 17.69 2.88
CA ILE A 364 1.40 18.71 2.37
C ILE A 364 0.79 19.25 1.07
N ASP A 365 0.67 20.58 1.00
CA ASP A 365 0.24 21.24 -0.21
C ASP A 365 1.38 21.25 -1.23
N THR A 366 1.08 20.81 -2.44
CA THR A 366 2.05 20.75 -3.54
C THR A 366 1.45 21.26 -4.84
N HIS A 367 2.27 21.89 -5.66
CA HIS A 367 1.98 22.13 -7.07
C HIS A 367 2.89 21.24 -7.91
N ASN A 368 2.31 20.27 -8.63
CA ASN A 368 3.08 19.25 -9.37
C ASN A 368 4.15 18.57 -8.50
N TYR A 369 3.75 18.08 -7.32
CA TYR A 369 4.62 17.46 -6.31
C TYR A 369 5.67 18.37 -5.65
N GLN A 370 5.91 19.57 -6.19
CA GLN A 370 6.81 20.56 -5.60
C GLN A 370 6.08 21.32 -4.48
N THR A 371 6.79 21.55 -3.37
CA THR A 371 6.26 22.32 -2.25
C THR A 371 6.50 23.83 -2.44
N ALA A 372 6.15 24.65 -1.45
CA ALA A 372 6.50 26.07 -1.46
C ALA A 372 8.03 26.31 -1.44
N ASP A 373 8.81 25.34 -0.95
CA ASP A 373 10.26 25.34 -1.07
C ASP A 373 10.64 24.63 -2.39
N PRO A 374 11.33 25.31 -3.32
CA PRO A 374 11.59 24.77 -4.65
C PRO A 374 12.52 23.55 -4.65
N ALA A 375 13.33 23.35 -3.61
CA ALA A 375 14.18 22.16 -3.51
C ALA A 375 13.47 20.96 -2.86
N LEU A 376 12.25 21.15 -2.34
CA LEU A 376 11.49 20.12 -1.62
C LEU A 376 10.26 19.69 -2.42
N PHE A 377 10.07 18.38 -2.49
CA PHE A 377 8.95 17.72 -3.14
C PHE A 377 8.26 16.78 -2.14
N ALA A 378 6.98 16.47 -2.34
CA ALA A 378 6.25 15.52 -1.52
C ALA A 378 5.36 14.60 -2.38
N ALA A 379 5.25 13.33 -2.00
CA ALA A 379 4.46 12.32 -2.71
C ALA A 379 3.93 11.21 -1.77
N GLY A 380 3.07 10.34 -2.29
CA GLY A 380 2.45 9.25 -1.53
C GLY A 380 1.32 9.72 -0.61
N ASP A 381 1.17 9.08 0.55
CA ASP A 381 0.00 9.29 1.41
C ASP A 381 -0.05 10.68 2.06
N ILE A 382 1.05 11.43 2.08
CA ILE A 382 1.10 12.78 2.64
C ILE A 382 0.65 13.88 1.67
N VAL A 383 0.26 13.52 0.43
CA VAL A 383 -0.36 14.46 -0.51
C VAL A 383 -1.80 14.04 -0.82
N LYS A 384 -2.57 14.95 -1.43
CA LYS A 384 -3.95 14.67 -1.83
C LYS A 384 -3.98 13.56 -2.89
N GLY A 385 -4.76 12.51 -2.65
CA GLY A 385 -4.88 11.37 -3.56
C GLY A 385 -5.44 10.12 -2.88
N ASP A 386 -5.55 9.06 -3.66
CA ASP A 386 -5.89 7.72 -3.17
C ASP A 386 -4.73 7.16 -2.33
N LYS A 387 -5.04 6.27 -1.38
CA LYS A 387 -4.13 5.69 -0.38
C LYS A 387 -3.78 4.23 -0.69
N THR A 388 -3.96 3.82 -1.94
CA THR A 388 -3.56 2.49 -2.42
C THR A 388 -2.07 2.46 -2.76
N VAL A 389 -1.45 1.28 -2.61
CA VAL A 389 -0.02 1.07 -2.92
C VAL A 389 0.31 1.47 -4.37
N VAL A 390 -0.56 1.12 -5.31
CA VAL A 390 -0.37 1.45 -6.73
C VAL A 390 -0.49 2.96 -7.02
N TYR A 391 -1.27 3.69 -6.21
CA TYR A 391 -1.32 5.15 -6.29
C TYR A 391 -0.06 5.79 -5.68
N ALA A 392 0.49 5.22 -4.61
CA ALA A 392 1.78 5.62 -4.09
C ALA A 392 2.91 5.37 -5.12
N VAL A 393 2.87 4.25 -5.84
CA VAL A 393 3.75 3.99 -7.00
C VAL A 393 3.57 5.09 -8.07
N LYS A 394 2.34 5.39 -8.47
CA LYS A 394 2.04 6.47 -9.43
C LYS A 394 2.68 7.79 -8.99
N THR A 395 2.37 8.25 -7.78
CA THR A 395 2.84 9.55 -7.28
C THR A 395 4.36 9.58 -7.12
N GLY A 396 5.00 8.49 -6.70
CA GLY A 396 6.46 8.38 -6.66
C GLY A 396 7.10 8.54 -8.04
N LYS A 397 6.52 7.90 -9.07
CA LYS A 397 6.99 8.03 -10.46
C LYS A 397 6.82 9.46 -10.99
N GLU A 398 5.65 10.05 -10.78
CA GLU A 398 5.36 11.41 -11.26
C GLU A 398 6.18 12.47 -10.50
N ALA A 399 6.42 12.29 -9.20
CA ALA A 399 7.29 13.18 -8.42
C ALA A 399 8.75 13.08 -8.86
N ALA A 400 9.25 11.88 -9.17
CA ALA A 400 10.58 11.68 -9.74
C ALA A 400 10.73 12.42 -11.09
N GLN A 401 9.70 12.36 -11.95
CA GLN A 401 9.68 13.13 -13.19
C GLN A 401 9.65 14.63 -12.91
N ALA A 402 8.83 15.11 -11.97
CA ALA A 402 8.79 16.53 -11.61
C ALA A 402 10.14 17.06 -11.12
N ILE A 403 10.84 16.28 -10.28
CA ILE A 403 12.21 16.58 -9.83
C ILE A 403 13.16 16.69 -11.01
N HIS A 404 13.11 15.73 -11.93
CA HIS A 404 13.97 15.74 -13.12
C HIS A 404 13.76 16.99 -13.97
N HIS A 405 12.50 17.33 -14.31
CA HIS A 405 12.19 18.54 -15.08
C HIS A 405 12.64 19.81 -14.37
N TYR A 406 12.47 19.90 -13.05
CA TYR A 406 12.97 21.01 -12.25
C TYR A 406 14.50 21.14 -12.33
N LEU A 407 15.23 20.03 -12.20
CA LEU A 407 16.69 20.02 -12.21
C LEU A 407 17.30 20.25 -13.60
N GLU A 408 16.63 19.86 -14.69
CA GLU A 408 17.03 20.20 -16.06
C GLU A 408 16.74 21.66 -16.39
N GLY A 409 15.56 22.18 -16.01
CA GLY A 409 15.21 23.59 -16.18
C GLY A 409 16.16 24.53 -15.43
N ALA A 410 16.61 24.14 -14.24
CA ALA A 410 17.61 24.89 -13.47
C ALA A 410 19.03 24.86 -14.09
N CYS A 411 19.35 23.88 -14.94
CA CYS A 411 20.62 23.83 -15.69
C CYS A 411 20.62 24.66 -16.98
N SER A 412 19.46 25.20 -17.37
CA SER A 412 19.26 25.92 -18.65
C SER A 412 19.43 27.44 -18.54
N CYS A 413 19.90 27.96 -17.39
CA CYS A 413 20.01 29.38 -17.08
C CYS A 413 21.47 29.84 -16.97
#